data_AF-A0A517T7J5-F1
#
_entry.id   AF-A0A517T7J5-F1
#
_cell.length_a   1.000
_cell.length_b   1.000
_cell.length_c   1.000
_cell.angle_alpha   90.00
_cell.angle_beta   90.00
_cell.angle_gamma   90.00
#
_symmetry.space_group_name_H-M   'P 1'
#
loop_
_entity.id
_entity.type
_entity.pdbx_description
1 polymer ?
#
loop_
_entity_poly.entity_id
_entity_poly.type
_entity_poly.pdbx_seq_one_letter_code
_entity_poly.pdbx_strand_id
1 'polypeptide(L)'
;MSALLLCQDCLSWQAPLGHACPHCGCPLDASEPDPPIDSLRNIVGEIVSCLGEVTTSRRHLPNRGLLYATTTGLAFVPHRIEYQMLPEEEESTTSIILWSILGLIFTPLVILKWIFYPHQKLRVIASPIPRRAVPGESTCLVDWMMDDPGTFFIPHRSIHELKPGWLRWWVRCIDRPHVCFRPREPRNFFLTKLRALAEFSPWHSLVWSV
;
A
#
# COMPACT_ATOMS: atom_id res chain seq x y z
N MET A 1 9.69 11.75 -16.48
CA MET A 1 9.32 11.28 -15.13
C MET A 1 9.88 12.31 -14.16
N SER A 2 9.05 12.94 -13.34
CA SER A 2 9.54 13.87 -12.32
C SER A 2 10.23 13.06 -11.22
N ALA A 3 11.43 13.46 -10.81
CA ALA A 3 12.08 12.86 -9.65
C ALA A 3 11.22 13.10 -8.40
N LEU A 4 11.09 12.07 -7.55
CA LEU A 4 10.47 12.19 -6.25
C LEU A 4 11.57 12.44 -5.22
N LEU A 5 11.30 13.32 -4.25
CA LEU A 5 12.18 13.63 -3.13
C LEU A 5 11.48 13.23 -1.83
N LEU A 6 12.24 12.69 -0.87
CA LEU A 6 11.74 12.37 0.45
C LEU A 6 11.67 13.65 1.30
N CYS A 7 10.47 14.02 1.75
CA CYS A 7 10.34 15.09 2.74
C CYS A 7 10.82 14.57 4.10
N GLN A 8 11.86 15.15 4.70
CA GLN A 8 12.38 14.68 5.99
C GLN A 8 11.41 14.90 7.18
N ASP A 9 10.51 15.87 7.08
CA ASP A 9 9.51 16.14 8.14
C ASP A 9 8.27 15.25 8.06
N CYS A 10 7.83 14.93 6.84
CA CYS A 10 6.66 14.09 6.59
C CYS A 10 7.01 12.62 6.32
N LEU A 11 8.29 12.32 6.11
CA LEU A 11 8.81 11.06 5.58
C LEU A 11 7.90 10.48 4.49
N SER A 12 7.62 11.33 3.49
CA SER A 12 6.77 11.00 2.37
C SER A 12 7.43 11.48 1.09
N TRP A 13 7.40 10.63 0.06
CA TRP A 13 7.92 10.94 -1.26
C TRP A 13 6.99 11.86 -2.02
N GLN A 14 7.53 12.97 -2.50
CA GLN A 14 6.78 14.04 -3.13
C GLN A 14 7.46 14.49 -4.41
N ALA A 15 6.66 14.85 -5.42
CA ALA A 15 7.17 15.59 -6.56
C ALA A 15 7.48 17.03 -6.07
N PRO A 16 8.64 17.62 -6.40
CA PRO A 16 9.02 18.96 -5.95
C PRO A 16 8.26 20.04 -6.74
N LEU A 17 6.95 20.13 -6.51
CA LEU A 17 6.11 21.18 -7.06
C LEU A 17 6.40 22.49 -6.31
N GLY A 18 7.19 23.38 -6.92
CA GLY A 18 7.54 24.67 -6.31
C GLY A 18 8.52 24.57 -5.14
N HIS A 19 9.41 23.57 -5.13
CA HIS A 19 10.47 23.38 -4.13
C HIS A 19 10.00 23.19 -2.68
N ALA A 20 8.72 22.87 -2.45
CA ALA A 20 8.17 22.65 -1.11
C ALA A 20 7.30 21.39 -1.06
N CYS A 21 7.27 20.76 0.10
CA CYS A 21 6.42 19.61 0.36
C CYS A 21 4.95 20.05 0.43
N PRO A 22 4.03 19.45 -0.36
CA PRO A 22 2.61 19.82 -0.31
C PRO A 22 1.92 19.45 1.00
N HIS A 23 2.57 18.69 1.88
CA HIS A 23 2.03 18.28 3.19
C HIS A 23 2.51 19.13 4.36
N CYS A 24 3.73 19.63 4.38
CA CYS A 24 4.19 20.47 5.51
C CYS A 24 4.67 21.85 5.09
N GLY A 25 4.78 22.13 3.78
CA GLY A 25 5.37 23.35 3.27
C GLY A 25 6.89 23.43 3.41
N CYS A 26 7.53 22.45 4.06
CA CYS A 26 8.99 22.43 4.21
C CYS A 26 9.68 22.34 2.86
N PRO A 27 10.83 23.01 2.68
CA PRO A 27 11.57 22.98 1.43
C PRO A 27 11.96 21.54 1.07
N LEU A 28 11.94 21.25 -0.23
CA LEU A 28 12.45 20.00 -0.81
C LEU A 28 13.67 20.35 -1.65
N ASP A 29 14.84 19.97 -1.15
CA ASP A 29 16.13 20.18 -1.83
C ASP A 29 16.66 18.85 -2.35
N ALA A 30 16.91 18.77 -3.66
CA ALA A 30 17.47 17.58 -4.29
C ALA A 30 18.98 17.42 -4.01
N SER A 31 19.65 18.47 -3.52
CA SER A 31 21.05 18.42 -3.12
C SER A 31 21.25 17.89 -1.70
N GLU A 32 20.18 17.86 -0.90
CA GLU A 32 20.21 17.29 0.43
C GLU A 32 20.12 15.76 0.35
N PRO A 33 21.06 15.02 0.96
CA PRO A 33 21.00 13.56 0.94
C PRO A 33 19.82 13.06 1.77
N ASP A 34 19.24 11.94 1.35
CA ASP A 34 18.22 11.26 2.15
C ASP A 34 18.79 10.88 3.53
N PRO A 35 17.99 10.93 4.61
CA PRO A 35 18.43 10.52 5.93
C PRO A 35 18.91 9.06 5.93
N PRO A 36 19.98 8.72 6.67
CA PRO A 36 20.45 7.34 6.74
C PRO A 36 19.39 6.43 7.39
N ILE A 37 19.34 5.17 6.95
CA ILE A 37 18.35 4.17 7.40
C ILE A 37 18.23 4.10 8.92
N ASP A 38 19.36 4.13 9.65
CA ASP A 38 19.33 4.06 11.12
C ASP A 38 18.68 5.29 11.77
N SER A 39 18.81 6.48 11.16
CA SER A 39 18.09 7.67 11.62
C SER A 39 16.59 7.54 11.38
N LEU A 40 16.20 7.02 10.21
CA LEU A 40 14.79 6.76 9.90
C LEU A 40 14.18 5.73 10.86
N ARG A 41 14.93 4.68 11.23
CA ARG A 41 14.47 3.68 12.22
C ARG A 41 14.15 4.33 13.56
N ASN A 42 15.00 5.23 14.02
CA ASN A 42 14.77 5.97 15.27
C ASN A 42 13.56 6.92 15.17
N ILE A 43 13.35 7.55 14.01
CA ILE A 43 12.21 8.45 13.80
C ILE A 43 10.88 7.67 13.72
N VAL A 44 10.85 6.57 12.97
CA VAL A 44 9.66 5.74 12.74
C VAL A 44 9.32 4.88 13.95
N GLY A 45 10.31 4.48 14.75
CA GLY A 45 10.14 3.66 15.92
C GLY A 45 9.73 2.21 15.62
N GLU A 46 9.47 1.44 16.67
CA GLU A 46 9.07 0.04 16.57
C GLU A 46 7.60 -0.10 16.19
N ILE A 47 7.26 -1.16 15.46
CA ILE A 47 5.87 -1.49 15.14
C ILE A 47 5.16 -1.98 16.40
N VAL A 48 4.09 -1.29 16.77
CA VAL A 48 3.21 -1.70 17.87
C VAL A 48 2.18 -2.69 17.36
N SER A 49 1.49 -2.34 16.27
CA SER A 49 0.47 -3.20 15.69
C SER A 49 0.13 -2.85 14.24
N CYS A 50 -0.40 -3.84 13.51
CA CYS A 50 -1.04 -3.61 12.22
C CYS A 50 -2.52 -3.28 12.43
N LEU A 51 -2.90 -2.02 12.18
CA LEU A 51 -4.27 -1.55 12.30
C LEU A 51 -5.16 -2.16 11.21
N GLY A 52 -4.58 -2.60 10.11
CA GLY A 52 -5.25 -3.36 9.06
C GLY A 52 -5.16 -2.67 7.71
N GLU A 53 -5.90 -3.23 6.76
CA GLU A 53 -5.89 -2.75 5.38
C GLU A 53 -6.77 -1.52 5.21
N VAL A 54 -6.21 -0.49 4.57
CA VAL A 54 -6.89 0.78 4.34
C VAL A 54 -6.71 1.26 2.90
N THR A 55 -7.65 2.08 2.43
CA THR A 55 -7.46 2.91 1.24
C THR A 55 -7.32 4.38 1.61
N THR A 56 -6.36 5.07 0.99
CA THR A 56 -6.10 6.50 1.18
C THR A 56 -6.52 7.28 -0.05
N SER A 57 -6.80 8.58 0.07
CA SER A 57 -7.07 9.42 -1.09
C SER A 57 -5.79 10.12 -1.52
N ARG A 58 -5.10 9.58 -2.52
CA ARG A 58 -3.88 10.17 -3.08
C ARG A 58 -3.93 10.13 -4.60
N ARG A 59 -3.49 11.21 -5.23
CA ARG A 59 -3.38 11.29 -6.69
C ARG A 59 -2.06 10.67 -7.12
N HIS A 60 -2.11 9.80 -8.12
CA HIS A 60 -0.92 9.20 -8.78
C HIS A 60 0.00 8.32 -7.91
N LEU A 61 -0.31 8.11 -6.63
CA LEU A 61 0.40 7.18 -5.74
C LEU A 61 -0.48 5.97 -5.41
N PRO A 62 0.11 4.80 -5.09
CA PRO A 62 -0.63 3.65 -4.60
C PRO A 62 -1.55 4.04 -3.46
N ASN A 63 -2.85 3.72 -3.57
CA ASN A 63 -3.86 4.19 -2.64
C ASN A 63 -4.38 3.08 -1.71
N ARG A 64 -3.87 1.85 -1.83
CA ARG A 64 -4.28 0.67 -1.08
C ARG A 64 -3.07 0.05 -0.39
N GLY A 65 -3.20 -0.23 0.90
CA GLY A 65 -2.08 -0.64 1.73
C GLY A 65 -2.47 -1.06 3.13
N LEU A 66 -1.47 -1.36 3.95
CA LEU A 66 -1.61 -1.62 5.37
C LEU A 66 -1.26 -0.37 6.17
N LEU A 67 -2.03 -0.08 7.21
CA LEU A 67 -1.73 0.95 8.18
C LEU A 67 -1.16 0.31 9.44
N TYR A 68 0.03 0.75 9.83
CA TYR A 68 0.74 0.34 11.03
C TYR A 68 0.74 1.47 12.04
N ALA A 69 0.56 1.09 13.30
CA ALA A 69 0.88 1.95 14.43
C ALA A 69 2.29 1.60 14.90
N THR A 70 3.11 2.63 15.08
CA THR A 70 4.45 2.52 15.65
C THR A 70 4.50 3.21 17.01
N THR A 71 5.63 3.11 17.70
CA THR A 71 5.83 3.82 18.97
C THR A 71 5.85 5.34 18.80
N THR A 72 6.12 5.84 17.59
CA THR A 72 6.26 7.28 17.31
C THR A 72 5.27 7.83 16.30
N GLY A 73 4.37 7.03 15.72
CA GLY A 73 3.37 7.53 14.76
C GLY A 73 2.62 6.46 13.95
N LEU A 74 1.96 6.89 12.87
CA LEU A 74 1.27 6.00 11.92
C LEU A 74 2.10 5.86 10.64
N ALA A 75 2.35 4.63 10.21
CA ALA A 75 2.99 4.33 8.93
C ALA A 75 1.99 3.68 7.97
N PHE A 76 1.82 4.23 6.78
CA PHE A 76 1.07 3.57 5.71
C PHE A 76 2.03 2.94 4.73
N VAL A 77 1.85 1.65 4.47
CA VAL A 77 2.66 0.87 3.52
C VAL A 77 1.79 0.36 2.38
N PRO A 78 2.06 0.76 1.13
CA PRO A 78 1.29 0.28 -0.01
C PRO A 78 1.50 -1.22 -0.28
N HIS A 79 0.52 -1.85 -0.92
CA HIS A 79 0.70 -3.21 -1.42
C HIS A 79 1.73 -3.22 -2.55
N ARG A 80 2.60 -4.25 -2.58
CA ARG A 80 3.46 -4.49 -3.75
C ARG A 80 2.62 -5.08 -4.88
N ILE A 81 2.94 -4.74 -6.12
CA ILE A 81 2.30 -5.34 -7.28
C ILE A 81 3.19 -6.49 -7.75
N GLU A 82 2.65 -7.70 -7.79
CA GLU A 82 3.30 -8.82 -8.48
C GLU A 82 2.56 -9.14 -9.77
N TYR A 83 3.33 -9.39 -10.82
CA TYR A 83 2.81 -9.78 -12.12
C TYR A 83 2.86 -11.29 -12.22
N GLN A 84 1.70 -11.92 -12.39
CA GLN A 84 1.59 -13.35 -12.62
C GLN A 84 1.19 -13.59 -14.07
N MET A 85 1.93 -14.47 -14.75
CA MET A 85 1.57 -14.96 -16.08
C MET A 85 0.66 -16.16 -15.90
N LEU A 86 -0.63 -15.97 -16.16
CA LEU A 86 -1.60 -17.05 -16.15
C LEU A 86 -1.88 -17.46 -17.60
N PRO A 87 -1.92 -18.77 -17.91
CA PRO A 87 -2.41 -19.22 -19.19
C PRO A 87 -3.85 -18.74 -19.34
N GLU A 88 -4.17 -18.11 -20.47
CA GLU A 88 -5.55 -17.76 -20.79
C GLU A 88 -6.34 -19.07 -20.86
N GLU A 89 -7.20 -19.33 -19.87
CA GLU A 89 -8.14 -20.43 -19.94
C GLU A 89 -9.01 -20.19 -21.18
N GLU A 90 -8.83 -21.01 -22.21
CA GLU A 90 -9.71 -20.98 -23.38
C GLU A 90 -11.13 -21.30 -22.89
N GLU A 91 -11.96 -20.27 -22.74
CA GLU A 91 -13.40 -20.36 -22.49
C GLU A 91 -14.07 -21.07 -23.67
N SER A 92 -13.94 -22.39 -23.77
CA SER A 92 -14.71 -23.19 -24.72
C SER A 92 -14.69 -24.68 -24.38
N THR A 93 -15.13 -25.04 -23.17
CA THR A 93 -15.49 -26.42 -22.81
C THR A 93 -16.49 -27.03 -23.82
N THR A 94 -17.28 -26.21 -24.52
CA THR A 94 -18.17 -26.62 -25.63
C THR A 94 -17.44 -26.89 -26.95
N SER A 95 -16.36 -26.17 -27.26
CA SER A 95 -15.53 -26.38 -28.45
C SER A 95 -14.70 -27.66 -28.33
N ILE A 96 -14.14 -27.93 -27.14
CA ILE A 96 -13.25 -29.07 -26.91
C ILE A 96 -13.98 -30.41 -27.13
N ILE A 97 -15.26 -30.52 -26.75
CA ILE A 97 -16.06 -31.74 -26.93
C ILE A 97 -16.44 -31.95 -28.41
N LEU A 98 -16.87 -30.89 -29.11
CA LEU A 98 -17.23 -30.95 -30.53
C LEU A 98 -16.03 -31.32 -31.43
N TRP A 99 -14.85 -30.76 -31.15
CA TRP A 99 -13.62 -31.10 -31.88
C TRP A 99 -13.09 -32.50 -31.57
N SER A 100 -13.28 -33.00 -30.35
CA SER A 100 -12.88 -34.37 -29.99
C SER A 100 -13.71 -35.42 -30.75
N ILE A 101 -14.99 -35.15 -30.99
CA ILE A 101 -15.87 -36.03 -31.77
C ILE A 101 -15.53 -35.96 -33.27
N LEU A 102 -15.24 -34.78 -33.82
CA LEU A 102 -14.83 -34.64 -35.23
C LEU A 102 -13.43 -35.23 -35.51
N GLY A 103 -12.53 -35.20 -34.52
CA GLY A 103 -11.15 -35.71 -34.64
C GLY A 103 -11.06 -37.23 -34.85
N LEU A 104 -12.09 -37.98 -34.49
CA LEU A 104 -12.19 -39.42 -34.76
C LEU A 104 -12.47 -39.74 -36.24
N ILE A 105 -13.01 -38.79 -37.01
CA ILE A 105 -13.38 -38.97 -38.42
C ILE A 105 -12.27 -38.44 -39.36
N PHE A 106 -11.46 -37.47 -38.91
CA PHE A 106 -10.42 -36.83 -39.72
C PHE A 106 -9.08 -36.72 -38.97
N THR A 107 -8.38 -37.84 -38.82
CA THR A 107 -7.02 -37.92 -38.24
C THR A 107 -5.98 -36.98 -38.87
N PRO A 108 -5.91 -36.73 -40.19
CA PRO A 108 -4.88 -35.86 -40.74
C PRO A 108 -5.06 -34.37 -40.38
N LEU A 109 -6.26 -33.92 -40.02
CA LEU A 109 -6.52 -32.52 -39.64
C LEU A 109 -6.04 -32.18 -38.22
N VAL A 110 -5.91 -33.19 -37.35
CA VAL A 110 -5.41 -33.00 -35.97
C VAL A 110 -3.94 -32.57 -35.97
N ILE A 111 -3.14 -33.06 -36.93
CA ILE A 111 -1.73 -32.67 -37.10
C ILE A 111 -1.63 -31.20 -37.57
N LEU A 112 -2.52 -30.77 -38.47
CA LEU A 112 -2.59 -29.36 -38.89
C LEU A 112 -2.93 -28.44 -37.72
N LYS A 113 -3.86 -28.85 -36.84
CA LYS A 113 -4.20 -28.09 -35.62
C LYS A 113 -2.96 -27.85 -34.74
N TRP A 114 -2.04 -28.80 -34.63
CA TRP A 114 -0.80 -28.63 -33.86
C TRP A 114 0.20 -27.65 -34.50
N ILE A 115 0.24 -27.59 -35.83
CA ILE A 115 1.12 -26.67 -36.58
C ILE A 115 0.55 -25.25 -36.61
N PHE A 116 -0.78 -25.11 -36.63
CA PHE A 116 -1.49 -23.83 -36.72
C PHE A 116 -2.07 -23.33 -35.40
N TYR A 117 -1.92 -24.06 -34.28
CA TYR A 117 -2.34 -23.55 -32.98
C TYR A 117 -1.44 -22.39 -32.58
N PRO A 118 -1.98 -21.16 -32.48
CA PRO A 118 -1.20 -20.02 -32.06
C PRO A 118 -0.68 -20.30 -30.64
N HIS A 119 0.55 -19.87 -30.38
CA HIS A 119 1.15 -19.87 -29.05
C HIS A 119 0.12 -19.47 -27.98
N GLN A 120 -0.02 -20.30 -26.95
CA GLN A 120 -0.88 -20.04 -25.80
C GLN A 120 -0.70 -18.58 -25.37
N LYS A 121 -1.78 -17.81 -25.44
CA LYS A 121 -1.77 -16.42 -24.99
C LYS A 121 -1.62 -16.43 -23.48
N LEU A 122 -0.53 -15.86 -22.99
CA LEU A 122 -0.32 -15.64 -21.57
C LEU A 122 -1.00 -14.32 -21.20
N ARG A 123 -1.88 -14.37 -20.20
CA ARG A 123 -2.45 -13.17 -19.60
C ARG A 123 -1.59 -12.76 -18.42
N VAL A 124 -1.08 -11.53 -18.45
CA VAL A 124 -0.39 -10.93 -17.29
C VAL A 124 -1.43 -10.31 -16.37
N ILE A 125 -1.55 -10.83 -15.14
CA ILE A 125 -2.40 -10.28 -14.09
C ILE A 125 -1.52 -9.60 -13.04
N ALA A 126 -1.82 -8.34 -12.74
CA ALA A 126 -1.20 -7.59 -11.67
C ALA A 126 -1.99 -7.82 -10.37
N SER A 127 -1.38 -8.48 -9.39
CA SER A 127 -1.99 -8.82 -8.10
C SER A 127 -1.36 -7.99 -6.97
N PRO A 128 -2.17 -7.25 -6.19
CA PRO A 128 -1.65 -6.49 -5.06
C PRO A 128 -1.42 -7.40 -3.85
N ILE A 129 -0.19 -7.43 -3.34
CA ILE A 129 0.23 -8.28 -2.22
C ILE A 129 0.58 -7.42 -1.00
N PRO A 130 -0.04 -7.69 0.17
CA PRO A 130 0.23 -6.94 1.39
C PRO A 130 1.63 -7.21 1.92
N ARG A 131 2.36 -6.16 2.29
CA ARG A 131 3.65 -6.25 3.00
C ARG A 131 3.39 -6.33 4.50
N ARG A 132 3.40 -7.54 5.05
CA ARG A 132 3.14 -7.79 6.47
C ARG A 132 4.44 -7.72 7.28
N ALA A 133 4.45 -6.89 8.31
CA ALA A 133 5.54 -6.81 9.27
C ALA A 133 5.13 -7.44 10.61
N VAL A 134 6.13 -7.90 11.36
CA VAL A 134 5.96 -8.44 12.71
C VAL A 134 6.01 -7.27 13.72
N PRO A 135 5.14 -7.23 14.74
CA PRO A 135 5.27 -6.28 15.84
C PRO A 135 6.65 -6.37 16.52
N GLY A 136 7.18 -5.22 16.93
CA GLY A 136 8.52 -5.08 17.52
C GLY A 136 9.64 -4.85 16.51
N GLU A 137 9.40 -5.04 15.21
CA GLU A 137 10.40 -4.87 14.15
C GLU A 137 10.23 -3.52 13.44
N SER A 138 11.26 -2.67 13.41
CA SER A 138 11.23 -1.36 12.71
C SER A 138 11.93 -1.39 11.35
N THR A 139 12.86 -2.32 11.15
CA THR A 139 13.72 -2.42 9.96
C THR A 139 12.91 -2.49 8.67
N CYS A 140 11.93 -3.39 8.59
CA CYS A 140 11.17 -3.60 7.36
C CYS A 140 10.38 -2.37 6.93
N LEU A 141 9.84 -1.59 7.88
CA LEU A 141 9.07 -0.38 7.55
C LEU A 141 9.94 0.67 6.87
N VAL A 142 11.14 0.89 7.39
CA VAL A 142 12.08 1.88 6.84
C VAL A 142 12.57 1.44 5.48
N ASP A 143 12.91 0.16 5.31
CA ASP A 143 13.33 -0.37 4.02
C ASP A 143 12.20 -0.18 2.98
N TRP A 144 10.95 -0.47 3.34
CA TRP A 144 9.81 -0.23 2.46
C TRP A 144 9.53 1.25 2.20
N MET A 145 9.82 2.11 3.16
CA MET A 145 9.72 3.56 2.97
C MET A 145 10.72 4.05 1.92
N MET A 146 11.94 3.51 1.92
CA MET A 146 12.97 3.88 0.95
C MET A 146 12.71 3.26 -0.42
N ASP A 147 12.18 2.02 -0.46
CA ASP A 147 11.93 1.30 -1.70
C ASP A 147 10.65 1.74 -2.43
N ASP A 148 9.65 2.26 -1.71
CA ASP A 148 8.32 2.51 -2.25
C ASP A 148 7.84 3.95 -1.99
N PRO A 149 7.73 4.79 -3.04
CA PRO A 149 7.28 6.16 -2.90
C PRO A 149 5.83 6.30 -2.46
N GLY A 150 5.04 5.22 -2.51
CA GLY A 150 3.70 5.18 -1.96
C GLY A 150 3.67 5.14 -0.43
N THR A 151 4.78 4.99 0.26
CA THR A 151 4.83 4.93 1.72
C THR A 151 4.80 6.34 2.33
N PHE A 152 4.19 6.50 3.50
CA PHE A 152 4.26 7.75 4.27
C PHE A 152 4.16 7.50 5.77
N PHE A 153 4.64 8.45 6.54
CA PHE A 153 4.60 8.44 7.99
C PHE A 153 3.92 9.68 8.55
N ILE A 154 3.10 9.51 9.58
CA ILE A 154 2.49 10.61 10.34
C ILE A 154 3.01 10.51 11.77
N PRO A 155 3.95 11.38 12.17
CA PRO A 155 4.46 11.39 13.54
C PRO A 155 3.32 11.60 14.54
N HIS A 156 3.31 10.84 15.62
CA HIS A 156 2.34 10.92 16.71
C HIS A 156 2.18 12.35 17.22
N ARG A 157 3.29 13.07 17.42
CA ARG A 157 3.30 14.50 17.84
C ARG A 157 2.55 15.45 16.89
N SER A 158 2.37 15.05 15.63
CA SER A 158 1.61 15.82 14.65
C SER A 158 0.14 15.42 14.60
N ILE A 159 -0.27 14.32 15.24
CA ILE A 159 -1.66 13.88 15.27
C ILE A 159 -2.36 14.62 16.40
N HIS A 160 -3.41 15.36 16.07
CA HIS A 160 -4.27 16.03 17.04
C HIS A 160 -5.44 15.14 17.46
N GLU A 161 -6.10 14.52 16.48
CA GLU A 161 -7.34 13.78 16.70
C GLU A 161 -7.50 12.67 15.65
N LEU A 162 -7.96 11.50 16.10
CA LEU A 162 -8.45 10.44 15.22
C LEU A 162 -9.97 10.43 15.24
N LYS A 163 -10.59 10.90 14.15
CA LYS A 163 -12.02 11.11 14.06
C LYS A 163 -12.71 10.09 13.15
N PRO A 164 -13.70 9.33 13.63
CA PRO A 164 -14.52 8.48 12.78
C PRO A 164 -15.49 9.31 11.93
N GLY A 165 -15.65 8.89 10.69
CA GLY A 165 -16.80 9.18 9.84
C GLY A 165 -17.58 7.90 9.54
N TRP A 166 -18.59 7.99 8.67
CA TRP A 166 -19.47 6.84 8.37
C TRP A 166 -18.71 5.66 7.74
N LEU A 167 -17.85 5.92 6.75
CA LEU A 167 -17.06 4.91 6.02
C LEU A 167 -15.56 5.22 5.99
N ARG A 168 -15.15 6.27 6.70
CA ARG A 168 -13.81 6.84 6.61
C ARG A 168 -13.36 7.27 7.99
N TRP A 169 -12.07 7.36 8.17
CA TRP A 169 -11.43 7.89 9.36
C TRP A 169 -10.50 9.02 8.94
N TRP A 170 -10.44 10.04 9.78
CA TRP A 170 -9.64 11.22 9.57
C TRP A 170 -8.56 11.28 10.64
N VAL A 171 -7.29 11.32 10.22
CA VAL A 171 -6.19 11.82 11.04
C VAL A 171 -6.18 13.32 10.90
N ARG A 172 -6.61 14.04 11.92
CA ARG A 172 -6.43 15.49 11.98
C ARG A 172 -5.04 15.75 12.51
N CYS A 173 -4.25 16.48 11.73
CA CYS A 173 -2.88 16.80 12.06
C CYS A 173 -2.74 18.29 12.44
N ILE A 174 -1.75 18.59 13.27
CA ILE A 174 -1.29 19.95 13.60
C ILE A 174 -0.36 20.40 12.46
N ASP A 175 -0.62 21.59 11.91
CA ASP A 175 0.19 22.24 10.85
C ASP A 175 0.42 21.40 9.59
N ARG A 176 -0.46 20.42 9.33
CA ARG A 176 -0.38 19.51 8.17
C ARG A 176 -1.80 19.19 7.66
N PRO A 177 -1.97 18.89 6.35
CA PRO A 177 -3.22 18.41 5.81
C PRO A 177 -3.69 17.16 6.53
N HIS A 178 -5.01 17.08 6.70
CA HIS A 178 -5.64 15.90 7.28
C HIS A 178 -5.51 14.70 6.34
N VAL A 179 -5.22 13.54 6.92
CA VAL A 179 -5.12 12.30 6.16
C VAL A 179 -6.40 11.50 6.35
N CYS A 180 -7.04 11.13 5.25
CA CYS A 180 -8.24 10.32 5.25
C CYS A 180 -7.91 8.89 4.83
N PHE A 181 -8.40 7.92 5.59
CA PHE A 181 -8.29 6.50 5.28
C PHE A 181 -9.66 5.82 5.39
N ARG A 182 -9.88 4.81 4.55
CA ARG A 182 -11.06 3.96 4.55
C ARG A 182 -10.64 2.54 4.85
N PRO A 183 -10.97 2.00 6.04
CA PRO A 183 -10.71 0.60 6.35
C PRO A 183 -11.40 -0.32 5.35
N ARG A 184 -10.71 -1.41 4.98
CA ARG A 184 -11.24 -2.50 4.16
C ARG A 184 -11.88 -3.59 5.01
N GLU A 185 -11.48 -3.69 6.27
CA GLU A 185 -12.07 -4.56 7.29
C GLU A 185 -13.39 -3.95 7.82
N PRO A 186 -14.27 -4.77 8.45
CA PRO A 186 -15.47 -4.26 9.11
C PRO A 186 -15.16 -3.17 10.13
N ARG A 187 -16.00 -2.13 10.19
CA ARG A 187 -15.79 -0.94 11.04
C ARG A 187 -15.46 -1.30 12.49
N ASN A 188 -16.18 -2.26 13.08
CA ASN A 188 -16.00 -2.66 14.47
C ASN A 188 -14.63 -3.30 14.72
N PHE A 189 -14.11 -4.06 13.77
CA PHE A 189 -12.80 -4.71 13.92
C PHE A 189 -11.67 -3.68 13.93
N PHE A 190 -11.73 -2.73 12.98
CA PHE A 190 -10.80 -1.61 12.93
C PHE A 190 -10.91 -0.71 14.18
N LEU A 191 -12.13 -0.45 14.65
CA LEU A 191 -12.42 0.29 15.88
C LEU A 191 -11.79 -0.36 17.11
N THR A 192 -11.91 -1.68 17.25
CA THR A 192 -11.29 -2.43 18.36
C THR A 192 -9.77 -2.28 18.36
N LYS A 193 -9.13 -2.34 17.18
CA LYS A 193 -7.68 -2.12 17.07
C LYS A 193 -7.28 -0.69 17.45
N LEU A 194 -8.05 0.31 17.04
CA LEU A 194 -7.82 1.71 17.45
C LEU A 194 -7.99 1.91 18.95
N ARG A 195 -9.00 1.28 19.58
CA ARG A 195 -9.18 1.32 21.04
C ARG A 195 -8.03 0.66 21.78
N ALA A 196 -7.59 -0.52 21.33
CA ALA A 196 -6.41 -1.18 21.88
C ALA A 196 -5.15 -0.32 21.73
N LEU A 197 -5.02 0.42 20.62
CA LEU A 197 -3.93 1.38 20.44
C LEU A 197 -4.03 2.55 21.43
N ALA A 198 -5.24 3.06 21.69
CA ALA A 198 -5.46 4.13 22.66
C ALA A 198 -5.08 3.74 24.10
N GLU A 199 -5.01 2.44 24.41
CA GLU A 199 -4.53 1.91 25.69
C GLU A 199 -3.00 1.77 25.75
N PHE A 200 -2.29 1.97 24.64
CA PHE A 200 -0.83 1.91 24.58
C PHE A 200 -0.21 3.27 24.97
N SER A 201 0.73 3.28 25.92
CA SER A 201 1.24 4.50 26.59
C SER A 201 1.64 5.65 25.65
N PRO A 202 2.37 5.42 24.54
CA PRO A 202 2.70 6.48 23.59
C PRO A 202 1.50 7.18 22.94
N TRP A 203 0.31 6.57 22.96
CA TRP A 203 -0.90 7.03 22.27
C TRP A 203 -1.98 7.58 23.23
N HIS A 204 -1.72 7.56 24.54
CA HIS A 204 -2.66 8.01 25.58
C HIS A 204 -3.02 9.49 25.47
N SER A 205 -2.10 10.33 24.97
CA SER A 205 -2.28 11.78 24.89
C SER A 205 -3.17 12.24 23.74
N LEU A 206 -3.58 11.35 22.84
CA LEU A 206 -4.39 11.70 21.69
C LEU A 206 -5.86 11.90 22.04
N VAL A 207 -6.50 12.84 21.35
CA VAL A 207 -7.95 12.99 21.42
C VAL A 207 -8.60 11.91 20.55
N TRP A 208 -9.27 10.98 21.20
CA TRP A 208 -10.00 9.89 20.56
C TRP A 208 -11.49 10.21 20.51
N SER A 209 -11.99 10.60 19.34
CA SER A 209 -13.44 10.83 19.12
C SER A 209 -14.18 9.55 18.77
N VAL A 210 -13.86 8.46 19.48
CA VAL A 210 -14.13 7.06 19.11
C VAL A 210 -15.43 6.51 19.69
#